data_AF-E5CZU9-F1
#
_entry.id   AF-E5CZU9-F1
#
_cell.length_a   1.000
_cell.length_b   1.000
_cell.length_c   1.000
_cell.angle_alpha   90.00
_cell.angle_beta   90.00
_cell.angle_gamma   90.00
#
_symmetry.space_group_name_H-M   'P 1'
#
loop_
_entity.id
_entity.type
_entity.pdbx_description
1 polymer ?
#
loop_
_entity_poly.entity_id
_entity_poly.type
_entity_poly.pdbx_seq_one_letter_code
_entity_poly.pdbx_strand_id
1 'polypeptide(L)'
;ICGICPVSHLLCAAKTGDKILAVQIPPAGEKLRRLMNLGQLTQSHALSFFHLSSPDFLLGWESDPAKRNVFGLIAADPDLARAGIRLRQFGQKVIELLGAKKIHPAWSVPGGVRSPLSEEGRQWIKERLPESKATLYTALNLFKGLLDNLTTEIAAFGNFPSLFMGLVGKRDEWEHYGGHIRFTDSLGNIVADNLSEDNYRDYIGESVEKWSYLKFPYYKPLGYPNGIYRVGPLARLNVCSHFGTEGADMELREYRHRVGGEP
;
A
#
# COMPACT_ATOMS: atom_id res chain seq x y z
N ILE A 1 -12.63 -11.61 4.49
CA ILE A 1 -12.59 -11.33 3.04
C ILE A 1 -11.28 -11.82 2.44
N CYS A 2 -10.12 -11.26 2.80
CA CYS A 2 -8.82 -11.67 2.28
C CYS A 2 -7.83 -12.05 3.40
N GLY A 3 -6.97 -13.04 3.17
CA GLY A 3 -5.92 -13.49 4.10
C GLY A 3 -4.68 -12.59 4.14
N ILE A 4 -4.46 -11.76 3.13
CA ILE A 4 -3.30 -10.84 3.04
C ILE A 4 -3.63 -9.47 3.62
N CYS A 5 -4.83 -8.92 3.37
CA CYS A 5 -5.26 -7.60 3.84
C CYS A 5 -6.36 -7.59 4.93
N PRO A 6 -6.35 -8.50 5.93
CA PRO A 6 -7.41 -8.57 6.92
C PRO A 6 -7.47 -7.34 7.82
N VAL A 7 -6.33 -6.70 8.13
CA VAL A 7 -6.30 -5.47 8.92
C VAL A 7 -7.00 -4.33 8.19
N SER A 8 -6.81 -4.17 6.88
CA SER A 8 -7.47 -3.11 6.12
C SER A 8 -9.00 -3.25 6.17
N HIS A 9 -9.51 -4.49 6.05
CA HIS A 9 -10.94 -4.76 6.22
C HIS A 9 -11.42 -4.50 7.66
N LEU A 10 -10.65 -4.93 8.66
CA LEU A 10 -10.98 -4.71 10.07
C LEU A 10 -11.07 -3.22 10.39
N LEU A 11 -10.08 -2.43 9.98
CA LEU A 11 -10.04 -0.99 10.25
C LEU A 11 -11.13 -0.25 9.49
N CYS A 12 -11.42 -0.65 8.25
CA CYS A 12 -12.56 -0.11 7.49
C CYS A 12 -13.87 -0.37 8.24
N ALA A 13 -14.13 -1.63 8.64
CA ALA A 13 -15.33 -1.99 9.37
C ALA A 13 -15.44 -1.29 10.74
N ALA A 14 -14.33 -1.17 11.47
CA ALA A 14 -14.30 -0.47 12.76
C ALA A 14 -14.57 1.03 12.59
N LYS A 15 -13.99 1.70 11.58
CA LYS A 15 -14.30 3.10 11.25
C LYS A 15 -15.77 3.28 10.89
N THR A 16 -16.36 2.36 10.11
CA THR A 16 -17.80 2.38 9.81
C THR A 16 -18.62 2.24 11.10
N GLY A 17 -18.23 1.34 11.98
CA GLY A 17 -18.88 1.18 13.28
C GLY A 17 -18.77 2.42 14.18
N ASP A 18 -17.62 3.13 14.15
CA ASP A 18 -17.47 4.40 14.85
C ASP A 18 -18.50 5.44 14.35
N LYS A 19 -18.69 5.53 13.03
CA LYS A 19 -19.69 6.43 12.41
C LYS A 19 -21.12 6.04 12.76
N ILE A 20 -21.46 4.74 12.68
CA ILE A 20 -22.80 4.23 13.02
C ILE A 20 -23.18 4.54 14.47
N LEU A 21 -22.23 4.41 15.39
CA LEU A 21 -22.45 4.70 16.81
C LEU A 21 -22.25 6.18 17.16
N ALA A 22 -21.90 7.03 16.18
CA ALA A 22 -21.58 8.43 16.37
C ALA A 22 -20.52 8.68 17.46
N VAL A 23 -19.51 7.81 17.55
CA VAL A 23 -18.43 7.91 18.56
C VAL A 23 -17.15 8.44 17.93
N GLN A 24 -16.51 9.38 18.62
CA GLN A 24 -15.17 9.82 18.28
C GLN A 24 -14.15 8.98 19.04
N ILE A 25 -13.25 8.31 18.32
CA ILE A 25 -12.20 7.50 18.97
C ILE A 25 -11.17 8.39 19.66
N PRO A 26 -10.59 7.96 20.79
CA PRO A 26 -9.55 8.72 21.47
C PRO A 26 -8.28 8.82 20.60
N PRO A 27 -7.47 9.89 20.71
CA PRO A 27 -6.25 10.06 19.91
C PRO A 27 -5.27 8.89 19.99
N ALA A 28 -5.16 8.24 21.15
CA ALA A 28 -4.35 7.04 21.32
C ALA A 28 -4.88 5.86 20.47
N GLY A 29 -6.20 5.66 20.44
CA GLY A 29 -6.83 4.64 19.62
C GLY A 29 -6.59 4.86 18.12
N GLU A 30 -6.66 6.11 17.66
CA GLU A 30 -6.33 6.44 16.26
C GLU A 30 -4.88 6.11 15.92
N LYS A 31 -3.92 6.56 16.73
CA LYS A 31 -2.48 6.30 16.51
C LYS A 31 -2.19 4.80 16.48
N LEU A 32 -2.83 4.03 17.35
CA LEU A 32 -2.69 2.59 17.42
C LEU A 32 -3.27 1.88 16.19
N ARG A 33 -4.43 2.32 15.69
CA ARG A 33 -5.00 1.82 14.42
C ARG A 33 -4.13 2.18 13.21
N ARG A 34 -3.57 3.40 13.15
CA ARG A 34 -2.60 3.83 12.13
C ARG A 34 -1.35 2.95 12.15
N LEU A 35 -0.78 2.69 13.33
CA LEU A 35 0.37 1.79 13.49
C LEU A 35 0.08 0.37 13.00
N MET A 36 -1.10 -0.18 13.32
CA MET A 36 -1.51 -1.49 12.81
C MET A 36 -1.58 -1.49 11.28
N ASN A 37 -2.14 -0.43 10.68
CA ASN A 37 -2.22 -0.30 9.22
C ASN A 37 -0.84 -0.17 8.56
N LEU A 38 0.12 0.51 9.20
CA LEU A 38 1.50 0.56 8.73
C LEU A 38 2.16 -0.82 8.79
N GLY A 39 1.94 -1.60 9.87
CA GLY A 39 2.39 -3.00 9.93
C GLY A 39 1.80 -3.85 8.80
N GLN A 40 0.53 -3.64 8.48
CA GLN A 40 -0.19 -4.27 7.38
C GLN A 40 0.39 -3.89 5.99
N LEU A 41 0.70 -2.61 5.75
CA LEU A 41 1.32 -2.17 4.51
C LEU A 41 2.73 -2.76 4.36
N THR A 42 3.56 -2.69 5.42
CA THR A 42 4.92 -3.24 5.42
C THR A 42 4.93 -4.72 5.09
N GLN A 43 4.12 -5.54 5.78
CA GLN A 43 4.13 -6.98 5.51
C GLN A 43 3.54 -7.32 4.13
N SER A 44 2.56 -6.55 3.65
CA SER A 44 1.90 -6.81 2.37
C SER A 44 2.81 -6.44 1.20
N HIS A 45 3.53 -5.33 1.27
CA HIS A 45 4.49 -4.93 0.25
C HIS A 45 5.74 -5.83 0.27
N ALA A 46 6.22 -6.22 1.47
CA ALA A 46 7.29 -7.22 1.57
C ALA A 46 6.88 -8.58 0.97
N LEU A 47 5.65 -9.04 1.22
CA LEU A 47 5.12 -10.25 0.58
C LEU A 47 5.09 -10.10 -0.94
N SER A 48 4.47 -9.02 -1.43
CA SER A 48 4.33 -8.78 -2.87
C SER A 48 5.67 -8.74 -3.58
N PHE A 49 6.62 -7.95 -3.07
CA PHE A 49 7.91 -7.80 -3.71
C PHE A 49 8.74 -9.09 -3.59
N PHE A 50 9.05 -9.55 -2.38
CA PHE A 50 10.04 -10.62 -2.19
C PHE A 50 9.55 -12.03 -2.50
N HIS A 51 8.24 -12.29 -2.42
CA HIS A 51 7.71 -13.65 -2.64
C HIS A 51 7.05 -13.81 -3.99
N LEU A 52 6.51 -12.73 -4.56
CA LEU A 52 5.70 -12.80 -5.78
C LEU A 52 6.42 -12.16 -6.97
N SER A 53 6.89 -10.93 -6.86
CA SER A 53 7.45 -10.18 -8.00
C SER A 53 8.95 -10.39 -8.22
N SER A 54 9.74 -10.50 -7.15
CA SER A 54 11.19 -10.58 -7.25
C SER A 54 11.72 -11.85 -7.93
N PRO A 55 11.05 -13.03 -7.89
CA PRO A 55 11.49 -14.16 -8.70
C PRO A 55 11.53 -13.83 -10.20
N ASP A 56 10.54 -13.09 -10.72
CA ASP A 56 10.54 -12.66 -12.12
C ASP A 56 11.70 -11.68 -12.37
N PHE A 57 11.84 -10.63 -11.55
CA PHE A 57 12.86 -9.60 -11.76
C PHE A 57 14.31 -10.08 -11.56
N LEU A 58 14.55 -11.02 -10.64
CA LEU A 58 15.91 -11.40 -10.22
C LEU A 58 16.39 -12.72 -10.82
N LEU A 59 15.48 -13.65 -11.14
CA LEU A 59 15.83 -14.89 -11.83
C LEU A 59 15.65 -14.76 -13.35
N GLY A 60 14.87 -13.76 -13.80
CA GLY A 60 14.58 -13.49 -15.19
C GLY A 60 13.25 -14.08 -15.65
N TRP A 61 12.55 -13.38 -16.54
CA TRP A 61 11.21 -13.74 -17.02
C TRP A 61 11.18 -14.99 -17.90
N GLU A 62 12.32 -15.36 -18.47
CA GLU A 62 12.50 -16.59 -19.25
C GLU A 62 13.10 -17.74 -18.42
N SER A 63 13.27 -17.55 -17.10
CA SER A 63 13.77 -18.61 -16.24
C SER A 63 12.77 -19.77 -16.11
N ASP A 64 13.32 -20.96 -15.92
CA ASP A 64 12.58 -22.22 -15.72
C ASP A 64 11.44 -22.02 -14.71
N PRO A 65 10.17 -22.23 -15.08
CA PRO A 65 9.02 -22.07 -14.19
C PRO A 65 9.13 -22.87 -12.88
N ALA A 66 9.82 -24.02 -12.89
CA ALA A 66 10.06 -24.81 -11.68
C ALA A 66 10.95 -24.06 -10.66
N LYS A 67 11.77 -23.12 -11.13
CA LYS A 67 12.68 -22.30 -10.33
C LYS A 67 12.22 -20.86 -10.18
N ARG A 68 11.36 -20.33 -11.05
CA ARG A 68 10.86 -18.95 -11.02
C ARG A 68 9.83 -18.71 -9.92
N ASN A 69 10.26 -18.90 -8.68
CA ASN A 69 9.45 -18.77 -7.48
C ASN A 69 10.37 -18.46 -6.27
N VAL A 70 9.76 -18.27 -5.11
CA VAL A 70 10.50 -17.94 -3.88
C VAL A 70 11.59 -18.95 -3.51
N PHE A 71 11.44 -20.23 -3.84
CA PHE A 71 12.45 -21.25 -3.53
C PHE A 71 13.68 -21.14 -4.44
N GLY A 72 13.49 -20.82 -5.72
CA GLY A 72 14.61 -20.50 -6.60
C GLY A 72 15.34 -19.23 -6.15
N LEU A 73 14.61 -18.23 -5.67
CA LEU A 73 15.22 -17.04 -5.09
C LEU A 73 16.03 -17.38 -3.82
N ILE A 74 15.51 -18.24 -2.95
CA ILE A 74 16.25 -18.72 -1.76
C ILE A 74 17.54 -19.46 -2.17
N ALA A 75 17.51 -20.22 -3.27
CA ALA A 75 18.70 -20.92 -3.75
C ALA A 75 19.74 -19.97 -4.38
N ALA A 76 19.28 -18.94 -5.10
CA ALA A 76 20.14 -17.98 -5.79
C ALA A 76 20.72 -16.91 -4.85
N ASP A 77 19.91 -16.37 -3.95
CA ASP A 77 20.30 -15.35 -2.97
C ASP A 77 19.59 -15.61 -1.62
N PRO A 78 20.15 -16.50 -0.79
CA PRO A 78 19.57 -16.85 0.51
C PRO A 78 19.45 -15.66 1.45
N ASP A 79 20.36 -14.69 1.35
CA ASP A 79 20.42 -13.56 2.27
C ASP A 79 19.34 -12.52 1.95
N LEU A 80 19.14 -12.20 0.66
CA LEU A 80 18.06 -11.33 0.23
C LEU A 80 16.69 -11.96 0.52
N ALA A 81 16.53 -13.25 0.24
CA ALA A 81 15.29 -13.97 0.55
C ALA A 81 14.99 -13.95 2.06
N ARG A 82 16.01 -14.21 2.90
CA ARG A 82 15.87 -14.15 4.36
C ARG A 82 15.52 -12.75 4.84
N ALA A 83 16.13 -11.71 4.28
CA ALA A 83 15.83 -10.32 4.60
C ALA A 83 14.35 -10.00 4.29
N GLY A 84 13.86 -10.38 3.10
CA GLY A 84 12.46 -10.21 2.71
C GLY A 84 11.48 -10.93 3.63
N ILE A 85 11.79 -12.17 4.04
CA ILE A 85 11.00 -12.93 5.02
C ILE A 85 10.96 -12.20 6.37
N ARG A 86 12.10 -11.67 6.84
CA ARG A 86 12.19 -10.95 8.12
C ARG A 86 11.44 -9.62 8.09
N LEU A 87 11.47 -8.88 6.98
CA LEU A 87 10.67 -7.66 6.83
C LEU A 87 9.16 -7.96 6.86
N ARG A 88 8.72 -9.03 6.19
CA ARG A 88 7.34 -9.50 6.29
C ARG A 88 6.98 -9.92 7.71
N GLN A 89 7.88 -10.65 8.39
CA GLN A 89 7.71 -11.07 9.77
C GLN A 89 7.58 -9.86 10.71
N PHE A 90 8.36 -8.80 10.50
CA PHE A 90 8.29 -7.58 11.27
C PHE A 90 6.90 -6.96 11.22
N GLY A 91 6.36 -6.69 10.02
CA GLY A 91 5.02 -6.11 9.89
C GLY A 91 3.92 -7.00 10.48
N GLN A 92 4.01 -8.32 10.30
CA GLN A 92 3.11 -9.29 10.94
C GLN A 92 3.21 -9.28 12.46
N LYS A 93 4.42 -9.13 13.03
CA LYS A 93 4.62 -9.06 14.47
C LYS A 93 4.10 -7.75 15.06
N VAL A 94 4.19 -6.62 14.34
CA VAL A 94 3.51 -5.38 14.75
C VAL A 94 2.00 -5.61 14.88
N ILE A 95 1.37 -6.28 13.90
CA ILE A 95 -0.06 -6.62 13.94
C ILE A 95 -0.36 -7.53 15.14
N GLU A 96 0.46 -8.54 15.39
CA GLU A 96 0.29 -9.48 16.51
C GLU A 96 0.46 -8.80 17.88
N LEU A 97 1.45 -7.92 18.04
CA LEU A 97 1.68 -7.19 19.29
C LEU A 97 0.50 -6.28 19.66
N LEU A 98 -0.21 -5.77 18.66
CA LEU A 98 -1.42 -4.98 18.87
C LEU A 98 -2.65 -5.87 19.02
N GLY A 99 -2.84 -6.83 18.11
CA GLY A 99 -4.08 -7.57 17.93
C GLY A 99 -4.10 -9.03 18.38
N ALA A 100 -3.08 -9.48 19.12
CA ALA A 100 -2.82 -10.84 19.60
C ALA A 100 -2.67 -11.93 18.51
N LYS A 101 -3.06 -11.65 17.27
CA LYS A 101 -2.96 -12.54 16.12
C LYS A 101 -2.37 -11.80 14.93
N LYS A 102 -1.58 -12.52 14.14
CA LYS A 102 -1.01 -12.06 12.86
C LYS A 102 -2.09 -11.87 11.80
N ILE A 103 -2.99 -12.84 11.68
CA ILE A 103 -4.04 -12.90 10.66
C ILE A 103 -5.40 -12.86 11.35
N HIS A 104 -6.31 -12.06 10.81
CA HIS A 104 -7.65 -11.81 11.37
C HIS A 104 -7.64 -11.39 12.86
N PRO A 105 -6.88 -10.35 13.24
CA PRO A 105 -6.95 -9.82 14.60
C PRO A 105 -8.35 -9.26 14.88
N ALA A 106 -8.82 -9.38 16.12
CA ALA A 106 -10.13 -8.88 16.55
C ALA A 106 -9.98 -7.73 17.56
N TRP A 107 -9.14 -6.74 17.23
CA TRP A 107 -8.65 -5.75 18.19
C TRP A 107 -9.17 -4.33 17.98
N SER A 108 -9.34 -3.89 16.73
CA SER A 108 -10.01 -2.62 16.43
C SER A 108 -11.52 -2.83 16.54
N VAL A 109 -12.18 -1.99 17.33
CA VAL A 109 -13.61 -2.07 17.63
C VAL A 109 -14.23 -0.67 17.54
N PRO A 110 -15.55 -0.55 17.33
CA PRO A 110 -16.23 0.73 17.44
C PRO A 110 -15.90 1.42 18.78
N GLY A 111 -15.49 2.70 18.73
CA GLY A 111 -15.02 3.47 19.88
C GLY A 111 -13.50 3.45 20.12
N GLY A 112 -12.73 2.62 19.40
CA GLY A 112 -11.26 2.66 19.46
C GLY A 112 -10.59 1.30 19.28
N VAL A 113 -9.87 0.86 20.31
CA VAL A 113 -9.08 -0.39 20.33
C VAL A 113 -9.27 -1.10 21.67
N ARG A 114 -9.23 -2.44 21.68
CA ARG A 114 -9.50 -3.24 22.89
C ARG A 114 -8.42 -3.14 23.98
N SER A 115 -7.18 -2.95 23.58
CA SER A 115 -6.03 -2.95 24.48
C SER A 115 -4.95 -1.98 24.00
N PRO A 116 -4.17 -1.38 24.91
CA PRO A 116 -3.03 -0.56 24.54
C PRO A 116 -1.88 -1.42 23.98
N LEU A 117 -0.91 -0.76 23.33
CA LEU A 117 0.39 -1.38 23.05
C LEU A 117 1.20 -1.44 24.35
N SER A 118 1.72 -2.61 24.72
CA SER A 118 2.58 -2.76 25.90
C SER A 118 3.93 -2.07 25.70
N GLU A 119 4.62 -1.76 26.79
CA GLU A 119 5.95 -1.13 26.72
C GLU A 119 6.96 -2.08 26.06
N GLU A 120 6.89 -3.37 26.36
CA GLU A 120 7.73 -4.41 25.74
C GLU A 120 7.47 -4.50 24.24
N GLY A 121 6.20 -4.43 23.82
CA GLY A 121 5.82 -4.42 22.41
C GLY A 121 6.34 -3.16 21.69
N ARG A 122 6.23 -1.99 22.34
CA ARG A 122 6.78 -0.73 21.82
C ARG A 122 8.30 -0.79 21.66
N GLN A 123 9.00 -1.31 22.67
CA GLN A 123 10.44 -1.47 22.66
C GLN A 123 10.87 -2.47 21.59
N TRP A 124 10.15 -3.59 21.47
CA TRP A 124 10.39 -4.58 20.43
C TRP A 124 10.33 -3.96 19.03
N ILE A 125 9.30 -3.16 18.75
CA ILE A 125 9.14 -2.47 17.45
C ILE A 125 10.35 -1.57 17.19
N LYS A 126 10.71 -0.72 18.16
CA LYS A 126 11.84 0.22 18.03
C LYS A 126 13.15 -0.47 17.69
N GLU A 127 13.46 -1.55 18.40
CA GLU A 127 14.71 -2.32 18.21
C GLU A 127 14.83 -2.97 16.82
N ARG A 128 13.70 -3.26 16.15
CA ARG A 128 13.71 -3.90 14.82
C ARG A 128 13.55 -2.92 13.66
N LEU A 129 13.33 -1.62 13.94
CA LEU A 129 13.30 -0.60 12.90
C LEU A 129 14.61 -0.49 12.09
N PRO A 130 15.82 -0.53 12.70
CA PRO A 130 17.07 -0.43 11.93
C PRO A 130 17.22 -1.53 10.88
N GLU A 131 17.01 -2.79 11.28
CA GLU A 131 17.08 -3.94 10.38
C GLU A 131 16.01 -3.90 9.28
N SER A 132 14.77 -3.54 9.64
CA SER A 132 13.66 -3.42 8.70
C SER A 132 13.92 -2.34 7.65
N LYS A 133 14.47 -1.19 8.08
CA LYS A 133 14.88 -0.11 7.18
C LYS A 133 16.03 -0.51 6.29
N ALA A 134 17.05 -1.19 6.82
CA ALA A 134 18.17 -1.68 6.02
C ALA A 134 17.68 -2.61 4.89
N THR A 135 16.78 -3.54 5.22
CA THR A 135 16.17 -4.44 4.21
C THR A 135 15.37 -3.66 3.16
N LEU A 136 14.58 -2.66 3.59
CA LEU A 136 13.82 -1.80 2.68
C LEU A 136 14.75 -1.07 1.71
N TYR A 137 15.84 -0.48 2.19
CA TYR A 137 16.79 0.23 1.33
C TYR A 137 17.56 -0.73 0.40
N THR A 138 17.91 -1.93 0.86
CA THR A 138 18.48 -2.96 -0.03
C THR A 138 17.52 -3.28 -1.18
N ALA A 139 16.25 -3.53 -0.89
CA ALA A 139 15.25 -3.82 -1.92
C ALA A 139 15.02 -2.65 -2.88
N LEU A 140 14.97 -1.43 -2.35
CA LEU A 140 14.75 -0.23 -3.13
C LEU A 140 15.92 0.05 -4.07
N ASN A 141 17.16 -0.04 -3.57
CA ASN A 141 18.37 0.13 -4.39
C ASN A 141 18.50 -0.96 -5.46
N LEU A 142 18.20 -2.21 -5.10
CA LEU A 142 18.15 -3.32 -6.06
C LEU A 142 17.14 -3.02 -7.17
N PHE A 143 15.92 -2.62 -6.81
CA PHE A 143 14.88 -2.33 -7.80
C PHE A 143 15.25 -1.13 -8.69
N LYS A 144 15.83 -0.06 -8.13
CA LYS A 144 16.33 1.07 -8.93
C LYS A 144 17.38 0.67 -9.94
N GLY A 145 18.34 -0.18 -9.56
CA GLY A 145 19.35 -0.70 -10.48
C GLY A 145 18.75 -1.59 -11.57
N LEU A 146 17.68 -2.33 -11.28
CA LEU A 146 16.96 -3.11 -12.28
C LEU A 146 16.25 -2.22 -13.31
N LEU A 147 15.64 -1.11 -12.88
CA LEU A 147 14.90 -0.20 -13.78
C LEU A 147 15.77 0.32 -14.93
N ASP A 148 17.08 0.48 -14.72
CA ASP A 148 18.01 0.95 -15.75
C ASP A 148 18.11 -0.03 -16.94
N ASN A 149 17.78 -1.30 -16.74
CA ASN A 149 17.84 -2.36 -17.75
C ASN A 149 16.45 -2.79 -18.28
N LEU A 150 15.36 -2.23 -17.75
CA LEU A 150 13.98 -2.62 -18.07
C LEU A 150 13.26 -1.60 -18.97
N THR A 151 14.01 -0.89 -19.82
CA THR A 151 13.47 0.22 -20.62
C THR A 151 12.38 -0.22 -21.60
N THR A 152 12.53 -1.40 -22.23
CA THR A 152 11.56 -1.95 -23.17
C THR A 152 10.26 -2.32 -22.45
N GLU A 153 10.42 -2.97 -21.29
CA GLU A 153 9.36 -3.42 -20.42
C GLU A 153 8.54 -2.25 -19.89
N ILE A 154 9.22 -1.21 -19.40
CA ILE A 154 8.59 0.03 -18.93
C ILE A 154 7.78 0.70 -20.05
N ALA A 155 8.29 0.70 -21.29
CA ALA A 155 7.58 1.29 -22.43
C ALA A 155 6.37 0.47 -22.86
N ALA A 156 6.41 -0.86 -22.74
CA ALA A 156 5.40 -1.77 -23.26
C ALA A 156 4.33 -2.19 -22.24
N PHE A 157 4.66 -2.28 -20.95
CA PHE A 157 3.80 -2.95 -19.97
C PHE A 157 2.73 -2.02 -19.42
N GLY A 158 1.52 -2.11 -19.98
CA GLY A 158 0.34 -1.45 -19.43
C GLY A 158 0.42 0.07 -19.41
N ASN A 159 1.11 0.66 -20.40
CA ASN A 159 1.23 2.10 -20.55
C ASN A 159 0.00 2.68 -21.26
N PHE A 160 -0.90 3.28 -20.50
CA PHE A 160 -2.06 4.01 -21.02
C PHE A 160 -2.51 5.11 -20.05
N PRO A 161 -3.06 6.23 -20.56
CA PRO A 161 -3.59 7.30 -19.72
C PRO A 161 -4.82 6.80 -18.95
N SER A 162 -4.92 7.21 -17.69
CA SER A 162 -6.05 6.95 -16.81
C SER A 162 -6.06 7.99 -15.69
N LEU A 163 -7.16 8.03 -14.94
CA LEU A 163 -7.16 8.75 -13.68
C LEU A 163 -6.42 7.94 -12.59
N PHE A 164 -6.01 8.62 -11.53
CA PHE A 164 -5.49 8.00 -10.30
C PHE A 164 -6.32 8.44 -9.11
N MET A 165 -6.63 7.51 -8.22
CA MET A 165 -7.39 7.81 -6.99
C MET A 165 -6.62 7.36 -5.76
N GLY A 166 -6.57 8.20 -4.74
CA GLY A 166 -6.00 7.87 -3.44
C GLY A 166 -6.51 8.76 -2.31
N LEU A 167 -6.09 8.43 -1.09
CA LEU A 167 -6.29 9.27 0.08
C LEU A 167 -5.14 10.27 0.20
N VAL A 168 -5.48 11.50 0.57
CA VAL A 168 -4.54 12.58 0.83
C VAL A 168 -4.88 13.27 2.16
N GLY A 169 -3.84 13.69 2.86
CA GLY A 169 -3.93 14.43 4.12
C GLY A 169 -4.32 15.90 3.91
N LYS A 170 -4.44 16.65 5.01
CA LYS A 170 -4.87 18.06 4.97
C LYS A 170 -3.87 19.00 4.29
N ARG A 171 -2.62 18.57 4.15
CA ARG A 171 -1.52 19.31 3.50
C ARG A 171 -1.06 18.56 2.25
N ASP A 172 -1.96 17.79 1.64
CA ASP A 172 -1.71 16.96 0.47
C ASP A 172 -0.68 15.84 0.71
N GLU A 173 -0.36 15.52 1.97
CA GLU A 173 0.55 14.42 2.28
C GLU A 173 -0.07 13.06 1.96
N TRP A 174 0.77 12.06 1.71
CA TRP A 174 0.35 10.67 1.58
C TRP A 174 -0.39 10.24 2.84
N GLU A 175 -1.56 9.64 2.65
CA GLU A 175 -2.40 9.20 3.75
C GLU A 175 -2.94 7.79 3.48
N HIS A 176 -3.13 7.04 4.57
CA HIS A 176 -3.45 5.61 4.52
C HIS A 176 -4.55 5.22 5.50
N TYR A 177 -5.00 6.13 6.38
CA TYR A 177 -6.00 5.85 7.40
C TYR A 177 -7.11 6.90 7.45
N GLY A 178 -6.74 8.19 7.50
CA GLY A 178 -7.66 9.33 7.51
C GLY A 178 -7.67 10.06 6.17
N GLY A 179 -8.05 11.34 6.14
CA GLY A 179 -7.91 12.19 4.95
C GLY A 179 -9.16 12.26 4.07
N HIS A 180 -8.96 12.79 2.87
CA HIS A 180 -9.99 12.93 1.83
C HIS A 180 -9.55 12.21 0.56
N ILE A 181 -10.50 11.93 -0.32
CA ILE A 181 -10.25 11.26 -1.60
C ILE A 181 -9.96 12.32 -2.66
N ARG A 182 -8.90 12.07 -3.45
CA ARG A 182 -8.48 12.89 -4.59
C ARG A 182 -8.39 12.03 -5.85
N PHE A 183 -8.78 12.62 -6.98
CA PHE A 183 -8.52 12.12 -8.32
C PHE A 183 -7.53 13.04 -9.04
N THR A 184 -6.53 12.46 -9.69
CA THR A 184 -5.67 13.16 -10.66
C THR A 184 -5.75 12.50 -12.03
N ASP A 185 -5.42 13.24 -13.08
CA ASP A 185 -5.25 12.67 -14.43
C ASP A 185 -3.81 12.18 -14.65
N SER A 186 -3.53 11.70 -15.87
CA SER A 186 -2.20 11.22 -16.27
C SER A 186 -1.16 12.32 -16.48
N LEU A 187 -1.56 13.59 -16.37
CA LEU A 187 -0.68 14.76 -16.41
C LEU A 187 -0.55 15.38 -15.00
N GLY A 188 -1.01 14.70 -13.96
CA GLY A 188 -0.93 15.19 -12.59
C GLY A 188 -1.95 16.26 -12.22
N ASN A 189 -2.86 16.66 -13.11
CA ASN A 189 -3.86 17.67 -12.78
C ASN A 189 -4.89 17.08 -11.82
N ILE A 190 -5.26 17.87 -10.81
CA ILE A 190 -6.34 17.50 -9.89
C ILE A 190 -7.67 17.59 -10.64
N VAL A 191 -8.33 16.45 -10.81
CA VAL A 191 -9.64 16.31 -11.47
C VAL A 191 -10.77 16.49 -10.48
N ALA A 192 -10.61 15.95 -9.27
CA ALA A 192 -11.55 16.11 -8.17
C ALA A 192 -10.82 15.98 -6.84
N ASP A 193 -11.25 16.76 -5.85
CA ASP A 193 -10.55 16.85 -4.58
C ASP A 193 -11.49 17.04 -3.41
N ASN A 194 -10.98 16.85 -2.19
CA ASN A 194 -11.74 16.97 -0.95
C ASN A 194 -13.02 16.12 -0.93
N LEU A 195 -13.00 14.97 -1.64
CA LEU A 195 -14.14 14.07 -1.70
C LEU A 195 -14.24 13.25 -0.41
N SER A 196 -15.46 13.10 0.11
CA SER A 196 -15.71 12.34 1.33
C SER A 196 -16.03 10.88 0.99
N GLU A 197 -15.49 9.96 1.79
CA GLU A 197 -15.87 8.56 1.68
C GLU A 197 -17.36 8.31 2.01
N ASP A 198 -18.02 9.23 2.73
CA ASP A 198 -19.42 9.08 3.13
C ASP A 198 -20.40 9.21 1.96
N ASN A 199 -20.01 9.95 0.92
CA ASN A 199 -20.79 10.12 -0.31
C ASN A 199 -20.11 9.48 -1.52
N TYR A 200 -19.31 8.43 -1.32
CA TYR A 200 -18.59 7.74 -2.40
C TYR A 200 -19.48 7.29 -3.56
N ARG A 201 -20.75 7.00 -3.27
CA ARG A 201 -21.74 6.60 -4.26
C ARG A 201 -22.08 7.72 -5.25
N ASP A 202 -21.83 8.98 -4.93
CA ASP A 202 -22.15 10.10 -5.82
C ASP A 202 -21.15 10.18 -6.97
N TYR A 203 -19.90 9.75 -6.74
CA TYR A 203 -18.81 9.90 -7.71
C TYR A 203 -18.15 8.58 -8.15
N ILE A 204 -18.38 7.44 -7.47
CA ILE A 204 -17.90 6.13 -7.93
C ILE A 204 -19.07 5.32 -8.49
N GLY A 205 -18.92 4.88 -9.74
CA GLY A 205 -19.81 3.95 -10.44
C GLY A 205 -19.12 2.60 -10.60
N GLU A 206 -19.90 1.54 -10.75
CA GLU A 206 -19.39 0.20 -11.02
C GLU A 206 -20.09 -0.37 -12.26
N SER A 207 -19.34 -0.65 -13.32
CA SER A 207 -19.84 -1.39 -14.48
C SER A 207 -19.65 -2.90 -14.30
N VAL A 208 -20.41 -3.71 -15.02
CA VAL A 208 -20.34 -5.17 -15.02
C VAL A 208 -20.19 -5.67 -16.44
N GLU A 209 -19.26 -6.60 -16.63
CA GLU A 209 -19.04 -7.27 -17.90
C GLU A 209 -19.43 -8.75 -17.80
N LYS A 210 -19.98 -9.32 -18.87
CA LYS A 210 -20.51 -10.71 -18.86
C LYS A 210 -19.43 -11.78 -18.63
N TRP A 211 -18.17 -11.45 -18.86
CA TRP A 211 -17.03 -12.37 -18.83
C TRP A 211 -16.23 -12.32 -17.52
N SER A 212 -16.62 -11.49 -16.54
CA SER A 212 -15.92 -11.36 -15.27
C SER A 212 -16.86 -11.13 -14.09
N TYR A 213 -16.60 -11.80 -12.97
CA TYR A 213 -17.25 -11.46 -11.70
C TYR A 213 -16.70 -10.18 -11.08
N LEU A 214 -15.47 -9.77 -11.45
CA LEU A 214 -14.89 -8.52 -11.00
C LEU A 214 -15.56 -7.37 -11.75
N LYS A 215 -16.11 -6.42 -11.00
CA LYS A 215 -16.69 -5.17 -11.55
C LYS A 215 -15.61 -4.24 -12.08
N PHE A 216 -16.03 -3.22 -12.82
CA PHE A 216 -15.17 -2.20 -13.42
C PHE A 216 -15.55 -0.83 -12.84
N PRO A 217 -14.92 -0.40 -11.74
CA PRO A 217 -15.17 0.91 -11.15
C PRO A 217 -14.72 2.05 -12.05
N TYR A 218 -15.46 3.16 -12.04
CA TYR A 218 -15.14 4.37 -12.79
C TYR A 218 -15.62 5.63 -12.06
N TYR A 219 -14.99 6.77 -12.38
CA TYR A 219 -15.40 8.08 -11.91
C TYR A 219 -16.66 8.53 -12.66
N LYS A 220 -17.79 8.59 -11.96
CA LYS A 220 -19.13 8.81 -12.54
C LYS A 220 -19.23 10.01 -13.46
N PRO A 221 -18.68 11.20 -13.12
CA PRO A 221 -18.79 12.37 -13.98
C PRO A 221 -18.21 12.19 -15.39
N LEU A 222 -17.26 11.27 -15.58
CA LEU A 222 -16.70 10.95 -16.89
C LEU A 222 -17.32 9.69 -17.53
N GLY A 223 -18.11 8.91 -16.78
CA GLY A 223 -18.76 7.68 -17.27
C GLY A 223 -17.79 6.52 -17.51
N TYR A 224 -18.31 5.38 -17.96
CA TYR A 224 -17.51 4.23 -18.39
C TYR A 224 -17.46 4.17 -19.92
N PRO A 225 -16.28 4.04 -20.55
CA PRO A 225 -14.97 3.77 -19.96
C PRO A 225 -14.11 5.01 -19.64
N ASN A 226 -14.53 6.23 -19.99
CA ASN A 226 -13.63 7.40 -19.92
C ASN A 226 -13.19 7.78 -18.50
N GLY A 227 -13.97 7.40 -17.47
CA GLY A 227 -13.66 7.62 -16.05
C GLY A 227 -12.87 6.49 -15.40
N ILE A 228 -12.23 5.59 -16.15
CA ILE A 228 -11.38 4.56 -15.55
C ILE A 228 -10.26 5.19 -14.71
N TYR A 229 -10.00 4.59 -13.55
CA TYR A 229 -8.97 5.07 -12.65
C TYR A 229 -8.18 3.91 -12.05
N ARG A 230 -6.93 4.19 -11.69
CA ARG A 230 -6.05 3.27 -10.97
C ARG A 230 -5.99 3.65 -9.50
N VAL A 231 -5.83 2.63 -8.66
CA VAL A 231 -5.55 2.72 -7.23
C VAL A 231 -4.30 1.91 -6.91
N GLY A 232 -3.75 2.04 -5.71
CA GLY A 232 -2.59 1.27 -5.26
C GLY A 232 -1.33 2.11 -5.11
N PRO A 233 -0.13 1.49 -5.11
CA PRO A 233 1.12 2.19 -4.82
C PRO A 233 1.36 3.39 -5.75
N LEU A 234 1.36 3.17 -7.07
CA LEU A 234 1.61 4.23 -8.05
C LEU A 234 0.59 5.36 -7.96
N ALA A 235 -0.71 5.04 -7.94
CA ALA A 235 -1.76 6.05 -7.79
C ALA A 235 -1.54 6.93 -6.55
N ARG A 236 -1.09 6.34 -5.43
CA ARG A 236 -0.79 7.10 -4.21
C ARG A 236 0.42 8.00 -4.31
N LEU A 237 1.42 7.67 -5.12
CA LEU A 237 2.56 8.55 -5.43
C LEU A 237 2.13 9.73 -6.31
N ASN A 238 1.17 9.49 -7.20
CA ASN A 238 0.74 10.47 -8.20
C ASN A 238 -0.24 11.49 -7.60
N VAL A 239 -1.07 11.09 -6.62
CA VAL A 239 -2.05 12.01 -5.99
C VAL A 239 -1.49 12.82 -4.81
N CYS A 240 -0.46 12.33 -4.12
CA CYS A 240 0.10 13.05 -2.97
C CYS A 240 1.17 14.05 -3.40
N SER A 241 1.36 15.13 -2.64
CA SER A 241 2.47 16.06 -2.87
C SER A 241 3.77 15.55 -2.26
N HIS A 242 3.70 14.91 -1.09
CA HIS A 242 4.81 14.36 -0.31
C HIS A 242 4.34 13.25 0.64
N PHE A 243 5.25 12.47 1.23
CA PHE A 243 4.98 11.48 2.27
C PHE A 243 5.04 12.03 3.70
N GLY A 244 5.85 13.07 3.95
CA GLY A 244 6.02 13.65 5.28
C GLY A 244 7.08 12.96 6.14
N THR A 245 7.92 12.12 5.53
CA THR A 245 9.14 11.61 6.16
C THR A 245 10.30 11.82 5.20
N GLU A 246 11.42 12.34 5.70
CA GLU A 246 12.57 12.76 4.90
C GLU A 246 13.01 11.71 3.87
N GLY A 247 13.19 10.45 4.32
CA GLY A 247 13.60 9.36 3.44
C GLY A 247 12.59 9.06 2.33
N ALA A 248 11.29 8.95 2.64
CA ALA A 248 10.29 8.69 1.61
C ALA A 248 10.10 9.88 0.65
N ASP A 249 10.28 11.11 1.13
CA ASP A 249 10.22 12.31 0.29
C ASP A 249 11.40 12.41 -0.67
N MET A 250 12.61 11.97 -0.25
CA MET A 250 13.76 11.83 -1.14
C MET A 250 13.46 10.83 -2.26
N GLU A 251 12.91 9.67 -1.90
CA GLU A 251 12.57 8.60 -2.84
C GLU A 251 11.47 9.02 -3.82
N LEU A 252 10.47 9.77 -3.36
CA LEU A 252 9.43 10.34 -4.24
C LEU A 252 10.02 11.33 -5.25
N ARG A 253 10.97 12.18 -4.82
CA ARG A 253 11.65 13.12 -5.73
C ARG A 253 12.49 12.39 -6.77
N GLU A 254 13.23 11.36 -6.36
CA GLU A 254 14.01 10.55 -7.31
C GLU A 254 13.09 9.85 -8.32
N TYR A 255 12.00 9.24 -7.84
CA TYR A 255 11.00 8.62 -8.70
C TYR A 255 10.47 9.61 -9.75
N ARG A 256 10.00 10.78 -9.33
CA ARG A 256 9.51 11.84 -10.23
C ARG A 256 10.58 12.30 -11.22
N HIS A 257 11.82 12.44 -10.78
CA HIS A 257 12.93 12.81 -11.66
C HIS A 257 13.16 11.75 -12.75
N ARG A 258 13.15 10.46 -12.39
CA ARG A 258 13.33 9.35 -13.34
C ARG A 258 12.23 9.28 -14.40
N VAL A 259 11.00 9.66 -14.07
CA VAL A 259 9.86 9.61 -15.02
C VAL A 259 9.60 10.94 -15.75
N GLY A 260 10.50 11.94 -15.62
CA GLY A 260 10.42 13.19 -16.38
C GLY A 260 9.68 14.34 -15.71
N GLY A 261 9.46 14.28 -14.39
CA GLY A 261 8.90 15.37 -13.59
C GLY A 261 7.37 15.46 -13.55
N GLU A 262 6.68 14.72 -14.41
CA GLU A 262 5.23 14.54 -14.39
C GLU A 262 4.85 13.36 -13.47
N PRO A 263 3.73 13.41 -12.72
CA PRO A 263 3.32 12.34 -11.81
C PRO A 263 3.09 10.96 -12.45
#